data_AF-A0A7S2ACX7-F1
#
_entry.id   AF-A0A7S2ACX7-F1
#
_cell.length_a   1.000
_cell.length_b   1.000
_cell.length_c   1.000
_cell.angle_alpha   90.00
_cell.angle_beta   90.00
_cell.angle_gamma   90.00
#
_symmetry.space_group_name_H-M   'P 1'
#
loop_
_entity.id
_entity.type
_entity.pdbx_description
1 polymer ?
#
loop_
_entity_poly.entity_id
_entity_poly.type
_entity_poly.pdbx_seq_one_letter_code
_entity_poly.pdbx_strand_id
1 'polypeptide(L)'
;RFWRSLCTLPFPTACRQPIPKEGAMARSFTAKVLLTGLLATASADDNATAVLRRLQAGMPQACYSACPGLQSTMTSLQQQMSPQGPPDVSQPGAIGRMMEDTMNKVYDAMCNNKQAFKCLAANSNVCTPSDSGSAYFNDAANQVDCVCDACPALKRGYAKFYGVFMGSIMAAFQNMGSGNNGNAQNLQSSDEVTRGICSMTDGMECASQNQGACAAALSSGQAASALTSFKDNIPALKTLCSSRNFPMSL
;
A
#
# COMPACT_ATOMS: atom_id res chain seq x y z
N ARG A 1 10.96 11.20 -30.57
CA ARG A 1 9.84 12.04 -31.09
C ARG A 1 8.95 12.60 -29.97
N PHE A 2 8.77 11.89 -28.84
CA PHE A 2 8.03 12.36 -27.66
C PHE A 2 8.59 13.66 -27.02
N TRP A 3 9.92 13.84 -26.99
CA TRP A 3 10.57 15.02 -26.39
C TRP A 3 10.52 16.32 -27.22
N ARG A 4 10.08 16.29 -28.49
CA ARG A 4 10.00 17.52 -29.31
C ARG A 4 8.74 18.35 -29.06
N SER A 5 7.68 17.78 -28.48
CA SER A 5 6.43 18.51 -28.19
C SER A 5 6.39 19.19 -26.82
N LEU A 6 7.44 19.05 -25.98
CA LEU A 6 7.48 19.61 -24.62
C LEU A 6 8.32 20.90 -24.48
N CYS A 7 9.06 21.35 -25.50
CA CYS A 7 9.86 22.60 -25.44
C CYS A 7 9.17 23.83 -26.12
N THR A 8 7.84 23.86 -26.27
CA THR A 8 7.10 25.05 -26.81
C THR A 8 6.47 25.96 -25.75
N LEU A 9 6.70 25.70 -24.46
CA LEU A 9 6.27 26.59 -23.36
C LEU A 9 7.38 27.63 -23.01
N PRO A 10 7.01 28.83 -22.53
CA PRO A 10 7.91 29.99 -22.47
C PRO A 10 8.78 30.00 -21.20
N PHE A 11 9.59 28.95 -20.99
CA PHE A 11 10.63 28.92 -19.96
C PHE A 11 11.96 28.43 -20.58
N PRO A 12 12.85 29.34 -21.02
CA PRO A 12 13.95 29.00 -21.93
C PRO A 12 15.19 28.38 -21.27
N THR A 13 15.20 28.06 -19.97
CA THR A 13 16.41 27.60 -19.26
C THR A 13 16.47 26.10 -18.98
N ALA A 14 15.42 25.32 -19.27
CA ALA A 14 15.37 23.89 -18.90
C ALA A 14 15.84 22.88 -19.97
N CYS A 15 15.93 23.23 -21.26
CA CYS A 15 16.25 22.25 -22.32
C CYS A 15 17.78 22.07 -22.59
N ARG A 16 18.69 22.43 -21.65
CA ARG A 16 20.16 22.36 -21.85
C ARG A 16 20.91 21.34 -20.97
N GLN A 17 20.21 20.42 -20.32
CA GLN A 17 20.85 19.36 -19.53
C GLN A 17 21.10 18.11 -20.40
N PRO A 18 22.28 17.49 -20.33
CA PRO A 18 22.56 16.24 -21.04
C PRO A 18 21.62 15.13 -20.57
N ILE A 19 21.19 14.28 -21.51
CA ILE A 19 20.34 13.12 -21.26
C ILE A 19 20.99 12.28 -20.15
N PRO A 20 20.35 12.10 -18.98
CA PRO A 20 20.93 11.30 -17.91
C PRO A 20 20.99 9.84 -18.34
N LYS A 21 22.13 9.18 -18.11
CA LYS A 21 22.27 7.72 -18.25
C LYS A 21 21.18 7.03 -17.42
N GLU A 22 20.64 5.91 -17.90
CA GLU A 22 19.44 5.20 -17.43
C GLU A 22 19.31 5.02 -15.89
N GLY A 23 20.41 5.05 -15.13
CA GLY A 23 20.39 5.02 -13.65
C GLY A 23 19.82 6.28 -12.95
N ALA A 24 19.76 7.44 -13.61
CA ALA A 24 19.28 8.68 -12.97
C ALA A 24 17.75 8.82 -12.96
N MET A 25 17.03 8.18 -13.91
CA MET A 25 15.56 8.18 -13.91
C MET A 25 14.98 7.36 -12.74
N ALA A 26 15.57 6.19 -12.44
CA ALA A 26 15.16 5.39 -11.28
C ALA A 26 15.34 6.18 -9.96
N ARG A 27 16.46 6.90 -9.81
CA ARG A 27 16.74 7.70 -8.60
C ARG A 27 15.77 8.88 -8.43
N SER A 28 15.45 9.59 -9.51
CA SER A 28 14.50 10.70 -9.46
C SER A 28 13.06 10.26 -9.19
N PHE A 29 12.64 9.10 -9.71
CA PHE A 29 11.31 8.55 -9.48
C PHE A 29 11.16 8.08 -8.03
N THR A 30 12.11 7.29 -7.52
CA THR A 30 12.10 6.81 -6.13
C THR A 30 12.15 7.95 -5.13
N ALA A 31 12.97 8.99 -5.38
CA ALA A 31 13.07 10.15 -4.51
C ALA A 31 11.74 10.93 -4.45
N LYS A 32 11.04 11.11 -5.58
CA LYS A 32 9.78 11.86 -5.63
C LYS A 32 8.62 11.11 -4.98
N VAL A 33 8.56 9.78 -5.16
CA VAL A 33 7.57 8.91 -4.49
C VAL A 33 7.79 8.90 -2.98
N LEU A 34 9.05 8.78 -2.52
CA LEU A 34 9.40 8.82 -1.10
C LEU A 34 9.09 10.19 -0.46
N LEU A 35 9.43 11.29 -1.12
CA LEU A 35 9.16 12.64 -0.58
C LEU A 35 7.66 12.92 -0.45
N THR A 36 6.88 12.48 -1.42
CA THR A 36 5.41 12.68 -1.40
C THR A 36 4.75 11.79 -0.34
N GLY A 37 5.26 10.57 -0.13
CA GLY A 37 4.80 9.69 0.95
C GLY A 37 5.14 10.20 2.36
N LEU A 38 6.35 10.73 2.57
CA LEU A 38 6.81 11.27 3.85
C LEU A 38 6.14 12.59 4.26
N LEU A 39 5.82 13.46 3.29
CA LEU A 39 5.13 14.72 3.57
C LEU A 39 3.64 14.51 3.90
N ALA A 40 3.03 13.41 3.44
CA ALA A 40 1.63 13.09 3.74
C ALA A 40 1.40 12.53 5.16
N THR A 41 2.44 11.99 5.82
CA THR A 41 2.33 11.46 7.19
C THR A 41 2.45 12.53 8.28
N ALA A 42 2.92 13.73 7.96
CA ALA A 42 3.18 14.78 8.95
C ALA A 42 1.92 15.52 9.45
N SER A 43 0.75 15.34 8.83
CA SER A 43 -0.54 15.90 9.30
C SER A 43 -1.46 14.85 9.95
N ALA A 44 -0.92 13.69 10.35
CA ALA A 44 -1.69 12.51 10.76
C ALA A 44 -1.81 12.29 12.28
N ASP A 45 -1.16 13.09 13.14
CA ASP A 45 -1.04 12.78 14.57
C ASP A 45 -2.38 12.78 15.34
N ASP A 46 -3.30 13.71 15.04
CA ASP A 46 -4.64 13.71 15.67
C ASP A 46 -5.55 12.59 15.14
N ASN A 47 -5.38 12.20 13.88
CA ASN A 47 -6.20 11.17 13.25
C ASN A 47 -5.75 9.75 13.63
N ALA A 48 -4.45 9.49 13.74
CA ALA A 48 -3.92 8.17 14.07
C ALA A 48 -4.34 7.73 15.47
N THR A 49 -4.29 8.64 16.45
CA THR A 49 -4.70 8.38 17.84
C THR A 49 -6.20 8.10 17.96
N ALA A 50 -7.03 8.84 17.21
CA ALA A 50 -8.47 8.60 17.15
C ALA A 50 -8.82 7.24 16.51
N VAL A 51 -8.09 6.83 15.47
CA VAL A 51 -8.25 5.51 14.83
C VAL A 51 -7.87 4.39 15.80
N LEU A 52 -6.73 4.49 16.50
CA LEU A 52 -6.30 3.52 17.51
C LEU A 52 -7.31 3.38 18.65
N ARG A 53 -7.81 4.49 19.20
CA ARG A 53 -8.82 4.47 20.26
C ARG A 53 -10.12 3.79 19.82
N ARG A 54 -10.50 3.88 18.55
CA ARG A 54 -11.68 3.18 18.01
C ARG A 54 -11.47 1.70 17.81
N LEU A 55 -10.30 1.31 17.32
CA LEU A 55 -9.94 -0.11 17.23
C LEU A 55 -10.04 -0.78 18.61
N GLN A 56 -9.72 -0.04 19.68
CA GLN A 56 -9.89 -0.51 21.06
C GLN A 56 -11.35 -0.46 21.55
N ALA A 57 -12.12 0.57 21.17
CA ALA A 57 -13.52 0.72 21.60
C ALA A 57 -14.50 -0.23 20.91
N GLY A 58 -14.10 -0.84 19.79
CA GLY A 58 -14.97 -1.69 18.98
C GLY A 58 -15.97 -0.89 18.13
N MET A 59 -16.78 -1.59 17.33
CA MET A 59 -17.82 -0.95 16.51
C MET A 59 -19.08 -0.62 17.30
N PRO A 60 -19.80 0.47 16.97
CA PRO A 60 -21.07 0.79 17.58
C PRO A 60 -22.10 -0.34 17.38
N GLN A 61 -22.95 -0.59 18.38
CA GLN A 61 -23.99 -1.63 18.30
C GLN A 61 -24.96 -1.43 17.12
N ALA A 62 -25.22 -0.16 16.76
CA ALA A 62 -26.03 0.18 15.60
C ALA A 62 -25.43 -0.34 14.29
N CYS A 63 -24.09 -0.40 14.18
CA CYS A 63 -23.42 -0.96 13.01
C CYS A 63 -23.59 -2.48 12.93
N TYR A 64 -23.46 -3.21 14.04
CA TYR A 64 -23.74 -4.65 14.06
C TYR A 64 -25.20 -4.96 13.71
N SER A 65 -26.12 -4.09 14.12
CA SER A 65 -27.54 -4.22 13.79
C SER A 65 -27.79 -3.97 12.30
N ALA A 66 -27.10 -3.00 11.69
CA ALA A 66 -27.17 -2.73 10.25
C ALA A 66 -26.46 -3.80 9.40
N CYS A 67 -25.38 -4.39 9.93
CA CYS A 67 -24.51 -5.35 9.25
C CYS A 67 -24.29 -6.61 10.10
N PRO A 68 -25.27 -7.53 10.18
CA PRO A 68 -25.19 -8.70 11.06
C PRO A 68 -24.03 -9.65 10.74
N GLY A 69 -23.59 -9.71 9.48
CA GLY A 69 -22.43 -10.52 9.08
C GLY A 69 -21.11 -10.04 9.71
N LEU A 70 -21.03 -8.77 10.11
CA LEU A 70 -19.80 -8.14 10.60
C LEU A 70 -19.29 -8.75 11.91
N GLN A 71 -20.19 -9.23 12.78
CA GLN A 71 -19.78 -9.88 14.02
C GLN A 71 -19.01 -11.19 13.77
N SER A 72 -19.47 -11.97 12.78
CA SER A 72 -18.78 -13.21 12.36
C SER A 72 -17.43 -12.89 11.73
N THR A 73 -17.36 -11.83 10.91
CA THR A 73 -16.13 -11.35 10.28
C THR A 73 -15.12 -10.90 11.32
N MET A 74 -15.52 -10.13 12.33
CA MET A 74 -14.65 -9.67 13.41
C MET A 74 -14.12 -10.84 14.25
N THR A 75 -14.97 -11.82 14.54
CA THR A 75 -14.55 -13.05 15.23
C THR A 75 -13.52 -13.82 14.42
N SER A 76 -13.75 -14.00 13.12
CA SER A 76 -12.82 -14.67 12.21
C SER A 76 -11.48 -13.93 12.12
N LEU A 77 -11.52 -12.61 11.99
CA LEU A 77 -10.34 -11.78 11.93
C LEU A 77 -9.55 -11.83 13.24
N GLN A 78 -10.22 -11.78 14.39
CA GLN A 78 -9.60 -11.91 15.71
C GLN A 78 -8.91 -13.28 15.89
N GLN A 79 -9.53 -14.35 15.40
CA GLN A 79 -8.94 -15.68 15.42
C GLN A 79 -7.71 -15.78 14.52
N GLN A 80 -7.75 -15.17 13.32
CA GLN A 80 -6.62 -15.18 12.38
C GLN A 80 -5.45 -14.29 12.84
N MET A 81 -5.75 -13.15 13.47
CA MET A 81 -4.76 -12.23 14.03
C MET A 81 -4.26 -12.65 15.41
N SER A 82 -4.81 -13.70 16.01
CA SER A 82 -4.28 -14.23 17.27
C SER A 82 -2.82 -14.66 17.04
N PRO A 83 -1.86 -14.09 17.79
CA PRO A 83 -0.45 -14.28 17.52
C PRO A 83 -0.08 -15.75 17.68
N GLN A 84 0.56 -16.34 16.66
CA GLN A 84 1.11 -17.70 16.72
C GLN A 84 2.43 -17.76 17.54
N GLY A 85 2.55 -16.89 18.55
CA GLY A 85 3.79 -16.64 19.29
C GLY A 85 4.48 -15.33 18.88
N PRO A 86 5.42 -14.83 19.69
CA PRO A 86 6.21 -13.66 19.34
C PRO A 86 7.08 -13.98 18.10
N PRO A 87 7.16 -13.07 17.11
CA PRO A 87 8.07 -13.25 15.99
C PRO A 87 9.51 -13.33 16.51
N ASP A 88 10.32 -14.19 15.91
CA ASP A 88 11.75 -14.21 16.15
C ASP A 88 12.40 -12.96 15.54
N VAL A 89 12.45 -11.89 16.34
CA VAL A 89 12.99 -10.58 15.94
C VAL A 89 14.50 -10.61 15.69
N SER A 90 15.20 -11.72 15.98
CA SER A 90 16.62 -11.86 15.67
C SER A 90 16.87 -12.02 14.16
N GLN A 91 15.85 -12.45 13.40
CA GLN A 91 16.01 -12.63 11.96
C GLN A 91 15.82 -11.32 11.19
N PRO A 92 16.73 -10.96 10.28
CA PRO A 92 16.53 -9.86 9.34
C PRO A 92 15.20 -10.01 8.58
N GLY A 93 14.41 -8.94 8.60
CA GLY A 93 13.11 -8.88 7.94
C GLY A 93 11.98 -9.68 8.61
N ALA A 94 12.18 -10.20 9.83
CA ALA A 94 11.12 -10.91 10.57
C ALA A 94 9.84 -10.07 10.70
N ILE A 95 10.00 -8.79 11.03
CA ILE A 95 8.91 -7.82 11.14
C ILE A 95 8.20 -7.65 9.78
N GLY A 96 8.95 -7.54 8.69
CA GLY A 96 8.37 -7.38 7.35
C GLY A 96 7.55 -8.60 6.94
N ARG A 97 8.05 -9.82 7.21
CA ARG A 97 7.31 -11.07 6.97
C ARG A 97 6.06 -11.18 7.86
N MET A 98 6.14 -10.77 9.12
CA MET A 98 4.99 -10.74 10.02
C MET A 98 3.90 -9.77 9.50
N MET A 99 4.31 -8.59 9.02
CA MET A 99 3.39 -7.62 8.45
C MET A 99 2.78 -8.11 7.13
N GLU A 100 3.57 -8.76 6.28
CA GLU A 100 3.08 -9.41 5.05
C GLU A 100 2.04 -10.51 5.37
N ASP A 101 2.34 -11.42 6.31
CA ASP A 101 1.41 -12.47 6.76
C ASP A 101 0.12 -11.88 7.35
N THR A 102 0.25 -10.86 8.20
CA THR A 102 -0.88 -10.16 8.80
C THR A 102 -1.77 -9.54 7.72
N MET A 103 -1.18 -8.86 6.74
CA MET A 103 -1.94 -8.26 5.64
C MET A 103 -2.61 -9.32 4.77
N ASN A 104 -1.93 -10.43 4.46
CA ASN A 104 -2.54 -11.53 3.72
C ASN A 104 -3.78 -12.07 4.45
N LYS A 105 -3.69 -12.29 5.77
CA LYS A 105 -4.83 -12.71 6.60
C LYS A 105 -5.97 -11.69 6.61
N VAL A 106 -5.66 -10.40 6.73
CA VAL A 106 -6.67 -9.33 6.65
C VAL A 106 -7.39 -9.37 5.30
N TYR A 107 -6.65 -9.50 4.21
CA TYR A 107 -7.26 -9.63 2.88
C TYR A 107 -8.05 -10.93 2.72
N ASP A 108 -7.59 -12.06 3.27
CA ASP A 108 -8.32 -13.32 3.25
C ASP A 108 -9.64 -13.21 4.02
N ALA A 109 -9.62 -12.61 5.21
CA ALA A 109 -10.83 -12.31 5.96
C ALA A 109 -11.78 -11.41 5.15
N MET A 110 -11.25 -10.38 4.49
CA MET A 110 -12.04 -9.49 3.64
C MET A 110 -12.66 -10.23 2.45
N CYS A 111 -11.89 -11.07 1.77
CA CYS A 111 -12.35 -11.86 0.64
C CYS A 111 -13.35 -12.96 1.03
N ASN A 112 -13.22 -13.53 2.23
CA ASN A 112 -14.18 -14.51 2.75
C ASN A 112 -15.46 -13.87 3.29
N ASN A 113 -15.44 -12.55 3.54
CA ASN A 113 -16.55 -11.81 4.16
C ASN A 113 -16.98 -10.59 3.33
N LYS A 114 -16.87 -10.63 1.99
CA LYS A 114 -17.10 -9.46 1.11
C LYS A 114 -18.40 -8.73 1.39
N GLN A 115 -19.48 -9.47 1.65
CA GLN A 115 -20.80 -8.90 1.92
C GLN A 115 -20.84 -8.08 3.21
N ALA A 116 -20.09 -8.48 4.24
CA ALA A 116 -19.98 -7.70 5.47
C ALA A 116 -19.27 -6.36 5.22
N PHE A 117 -18.19 -6.36 4.43
CA PHE A 117 -17.47 -5.14 4.06
C PHE A 117 -18.29 -4.22 3.15
N LYS A 118 -19.01 -4.78 2.18
CA LYS A 118 -19.96 -4.03 1.35
C LYS A 118 -21.08 -3.40 2.18
N CYS A 119 -21.62 -4.13 3.14
CA CYS A 119 -22.61 -3.60 4.08
C CYS A 119 -22.03 -2.44 4.92
N LEU A 120 -20.81 -2.60 5.43
CA LEU A 120 -20.13 -1.58 6.22
C LEU A 120 -20.00 -0.26 5.46
N ALA A 121 -19.59 -0.32 4.18
CA ALA A 121 -19.51 0.84 3.31
C ALA A 121 -20.89 1.46 3.04
N ALA A 122 -21.90 0.64 2.74
CA ALA A 122 -23.27 1.11 2.54
C ALA A 122 -23.88 1.79 3.79
N ASN A 123 -23.38 1.45 4.98
CA ASN A 123 -23.83 1.98 6.27
C ASN A 123 -22.74 2.79 6.98
N SER A 124 -21.82 3.42 6.23
CA SER A 124 -20.66 4.12 6.80
C SER A 124 -21.05 5.25 7.76
N ASN A 125 -22.23 5.85 7.60
CA ASN A 125 -22.78 6.86 8.50
C ASN A 125 -23.05 6.32 9.91
N VAL A 126 -23.45 5.05 10.05
CA VAL A 126 -23.73 4.40 11.34
C VAL A 126 -22.48 3.70 11.87
N CYS A 127 -21.68 3.11 10.97
CA CYS A 127 -20.50 2.32 11.31
C CYS A 127 -19.27 3.18 11.62
N THR A 128 -19.14 4.34 10.97
CA THR A 128 -18.02 5.28 11.14
C THR A 128 -18.53 6.72 11.22
N PRO A 129 -19.16 7.12 12.34
CA PRO A 129 -19.80 8.43 12.48
C PRO A 129 -18.84 9.62 12.49
N SER A 130 -17.55 9.44 12.22
CA SER A 130 -16.64 10.56 11.94
C SER A 130 -16.00 10.44 10.58
N ASP A 131 -15.75 11.60 10.00
CA ASP A 131 -15.28 11.76 8.63
C ASP A 131 -13.93 11.11 8.32
N SER A 132 -13.08 10.84 9.32
CA SER A 132 -11.74 10.27 9.09
C SER A 132 -11.70 8.76 8.81
N GLY A 133 -12.75 8.00 9.18
CA GLY A 133 -12.77 6.54 9.02
C GLY A 133 -13.56 6.05 7.81
N SER A 134 -14.56 6.82 7.36
CA SER A 134 -15.51 6.38 6.34
C SER A 134 -14.86 6.18 4.96
N ALA A 135 -13.90 7.03 4.59
CA ALA A 135 -13.19 6.94 3.33
C ALA A 135 -12.43 5.61 3.18
N TYR A 136 -11.77 5.15 4.24
CA TYR A 136 -10.97 3.91 4.19
C TYR A 136 -11.85 2.66 3.95
N PHE A 137 -12.99 2.57 4.64
CA PHE A 137 -13.88 1.42 4.47
C PHE A 137 -14.63 1.45 3.14
N ASN A 138 -14.98 2.64 2.66
CA ASN A 138 -15.57 2.79 1.33
C ASN A 138 -14.56 2.37 0.24
N ASP A 139 -13.30 2.79 0.36
CA ASP A 139 -12.24 2.39 -0.56
C ASP A 139 -12.01 0.87 -0.51
N ALA A 140 -11.93 0.28 0.68
CA ALA A 140 -11.77 -1.17 0.83
C ALA A 140 -12.93 -1.97 0.24
N ALA A 141 -14.18 -1.55 0.48
CA ALA A 141 -15.36 -2.21 -0.08
C ALA A 141 -15.44 -2.09 -1.60
N ASN A 142 -15.01 -0.96 -2.16
CA ASN A 142 -14.95 -0.78 -3.60
C ASN A 142 -13.80 -1.57 -4.26
N GLN A 143 -12.79 -1.94 -3.49
CA GLN A 143 -11.65 -2.74 -3.95
C GLN A 143 -11.89 -4.25 -3.86
N VAL A 144 -12.86 -4.70 -3.04
CA VAL A 144 -12.98 -6.12 -2.68
C VAL A 144 -13.21 -7.02 -3.88
N ASP A 145 -14.04 -6.62 -4.84
CA ASP A 145 -14.32 -7.46 -6.02
C ASP A 145 -13.09 -7.54 -6.94
N CYS A 146 -12.33 -6.45 -7.07
CA CYS A 146 -11.08 -6.44 -7.81
C CYS A 146 -10.03 -7.36 -7.17
N VAL A 147 -9.76 -7.15 -5.88
CA VAL A 147 -8.66 -7.80 -5.18
C VAL A 147 -8.96 -9.28 -4.92
N CYS A 148 -10.23 -9.64 -4.71
CA CYS A 148 -10.61 -10.98 -4.35
C CYS A 148 -11.01 -11.85 -5.55
N ASP A 149 -11.62 -11.29 -6.59
CA ASP A 149 -12.14 -12.08 -7.73
C ASP A 149 -11.34 -11.84 -9.00
N ALA A 150 -11.25 -10.57 -9.45
CA ALA A 150 -10.63 -10.28 -10.74
C ALA A 150 -9.11 -10.50 -10.72
N CYS A 151 -8.45 -10.07 -9.65
CA CYS A 151 -6.99 -9.95 -9.57
C CYS A 151 -6.43 -10.41 -8.21
N PRO A 152 -6.48 -11.71 -7.88
CA PRO A 152 -5.97 -12.24 -6.60
C PRO A 152 -4.46 -12.10 -6.43
N ALA A 153 -3.69 -11.88 -7.50
CA ALA A 153 -2.27 -11.53 -7.42
C ALA A 153 -2.07 -10.14 -6.78
N LEU A 154 -3.02 -9.21 -6.97
CA LEU A 154 -2.97 -7.87 -6.41
C LEU A 154 -3.00 -7.91 -4.87
N LYS A 155 -3.81 -8.81 -4.29
CA LYS A 155 -3.84 -9.09 -2.85
C LYS A 155 -2.44 -9.39 -2.29
N ARG A 156 -1.78 -10.38 -2.90
CA ARG A 156 -0.46 -10.86 -2.48
C ARG A 156 0.60 -9.78 -2.68
N GLY A 157 0.55 -9.08 -3.80
CA GLY A 157 1.43 -7.95 -4.09
C GLY A 157 1.30 -6.83 -3.05
N TYR A 158 0.08 -6.43 -2.67
CA TYR A 158 -0.14 -5.43 -1.62
C TYR A 158 0.39 -5.87 -0.26
N ALA A 159 0.12 -7.11 0.14
CA ALA A 159 0.60 -7.64 1.42
C ALA A 159 2.13 -7.63 1.48
N LYS A 160 2.80 -8.08 0.41
CA LYS A 160 4.26 -8.11 0.33
C LYS A 160 4.87 -6.72 0.26
N PHE A 161 4.29 -5.81 -0.54
CA PHE A 161 4.70 -4.41 -0.56
C PHE A 161 4.59 -3.78 0.83
N TYR A 162 3.47 -3.97 1.52
CA TYR A 162 3.26 -3.43 2.86
C TYR A 162 4.23 -4.02 3.87
N GLY A 163 4.49 -5.33 3.81
CA GLY A 163 5.46 -6.00 4.67
C GLY A 163 6.88 -5.44 4.48
N VAL A 164 7.33 -5.31 3.24
CA VAL A 164 8.62 -4.70 2.91
C VAL A 164 8.69 -3.24 3.37
N PHE A 165 7.64 -2.47 3.09
CA PHE A 165 7.55 -1.06 3.45
C PHE A 165 7.60 -0.85 4.97
N MET A 166 6.73 -1.51 5.73
CA MET A 166 6.71 -1.38 7.19
C MET A 166 7.97 -1.98 7.84
N GLY A 167 8.50 -3.08 7.29
CA GLY A 167 9.78 -3.64 7.73
C GLY A 167 10.93 -2.63 7.59
N SER A 168 10.97 -1.89 6.48
CA SER A 168 11.99 -0.87 6.23
C SER A 168 11.87 0.33 7.18
N ILE A 169 10.63 0.77 7.47
CA ILE A 169 10.36 1.86 8.41
C ILE A 169 10.76 1.47 9.83
N MET A 170 10.35 0.28 10.29
CA MET A 170 10.69 -0.18 11.64
C MET A 170 12.19 -0.39 11.82
N ALA A 171 12.88 -0.91 10.80
CA ALA A 171 14.34 -1.01 10.83
C ALA A 171 15.00 0.38 10.93
N ALA A 172 14.48 1.38 10.21
CA ALA A 172 14.98 2.75 10.31
C ALA A 172 14.78 3.34 11.73
N PHE A 173 13.63 3.10 12.36
CA PHE A 173 13.39 3.54 13.74
C PHE A 173 14.32 2.85 14.75
N GLN A 174 14.57 1.56 14.61
CA GLN A 174 15.49 0.81 15.48
C GLN A 174 16.92 1.33 15.38
N ASN A 175 17.37 1.68 14.17
CA ASN A 175 18.69 2.24 13.95
C ASN A 175 18.84 3.65 14.57
N MET A 176 17.77 4.45 14.57
CA MET A 176 17.78 5.80 15.18
C MET A 176 17.86 5.76 16.71
N GLY A 177 17.21 4.77 17.35
CA GLY A 177 17.24 4.61 18.82
C GLY A 177 18.60 4.15 19.37
N SER A 178 19.48 3.58 18.55
CA SER A 178 20.77 3.03 18.98
C SER A 178 21.88 4.09 19.17
N GLY A 179 21.59 5.38 19.00
CA GLY A 179 22.54 6.47 19.27
C GLY A 179 23.77 6.53 18.34
N ASN A 180 23.82 5.66 17.32
CA ASN A 180 24.89 5.66 16.33
C ASN A 180 24.63 6.78 15.31
N ASN A 181 25.21 7.96 15.57
CA ASN A 181 25.14 9.16 14.70
C ASN A 181 25.80 9.00 13.32
N GLY A 182 26.12 7.77 12.90
CA GLY A 182 26.72 7.48 11.61
C GLY A 182 25.66 7.36 10.53
N ASN A 183 25.26 8.49 9.93
CA ASN A 183 24.52 8.59 8.67
C ASN A 183 23.21 7.77 8.59
N ALA A 184 22.07 8.48 8.67
CA ALA A 184 20.76 8.04 8.17
C ALA A 184 20.72 7.71 6.64
N GLN A 185 21.88 7.52 5.99
CA GLN A 185 22.04 7.45 4.53
C GLN A 185 21.72 6.10 3.90
N ASN A 186 21.27 5.10 4.64
CA ASN A 186 20.70 3.93 4.01
C ASN A 186 19.42 3.59 4.74
N LEU A 187 18.33 4.30 4.40
CA LEU A 187 17.07 3.61 4.14
C LEU A 187 17.47 2.32 3.43
N GLN A 188 17.42 1.20 4.15
CA GLN A 188 18.04 -0.07 3.83
C GLN A 188 17.59 -0.50 2.42
N SER A 189 18.40 -0.06 1.46
CA SER A 189 18.31 -0.09 0.01
C SER A 189 16.99 0.39 -0.62
N SER A 190 17.10 1.35 -1.55
CA SER A 190 16.06 1.57 -2.57
C SER A 190 15.61 0.27 -3.24
N ASP A 191 16.48 -0.73 -3.23
CA ASP A 191 16.27 -2.06 -3.80
C ASP A 191 15.22 -2.87 -3.03
N GLU A 192 15.14 -2.79 -1.69
CA GLU A 192 14.05 -3.46 -0.95
C GLU A 192 12.70 -2.83 -1.30
N VAL A 193 12.59 -1.49 -1.25
CA VAL A 193 11.34 -0.81 -1.65
C VAL A 193 10.99 -1.13 -3.10
N THR A 194 11.98 -1.16 -4.00
CA THR A 194 11.79 -1.56 -5.40
C THR A 194 11.32 -3.00 -5.50
N ARG A 195 11.88 -3.92 -4.70
CA ARG A 195 11.44 -5.32 -4.63
C ARG A 195 9.98 -5.43 -4.16
N GLY A 196 9.59 -4.62 -3.17
CA GLY A 196 8.20 -4.49 -2.73
C GLY A 196 7.29 -4.06 -3.88
N ILE A 197 7.65 -3.01 -4.61
CA ILE A 197 6.89 -2.52 -5.78
C ILE A 197 6.83 -3.58 -6.89
N CYS A 198 7.93 -4.29 -7.15
CA CYS A 198 7.98 -5.37 -8.14
C CYS A 198 6.97 -6.48 -7.86
N SER A 199 6.70 -6.75 -6.59
CA SER A 199 5.73 -7.77 -6.19
C SER A 199 4.28 -7.41 -6.53
N MET A 200 4.00 -6.15 -6.89
CA MET A 200 2.67 -5.68 -7.29
C MET A 200 2.45 -5.69 -8.80
N THR A 201 3.49 -5.91 -9.60
CA THR A 201 3.45 -5.70 -11.06
C THR A 201 2.36 -6.52 -11.77
N ASP A 202 2.24 -7.81 -11.48
CA ASP A 202 1.23 -8.66 -12.13
C ASP A 202 -0.18 -8.35 -11.63
N GLY A 203 -0.33 -8.02 -10.35
CA GLY A 203 -1.58 -7.54 -9.78
C GLY A 203 -2.06 -6.24 -10.44
N MET A 204 -1.16 -5.28 -10.64
CA MET A 204 -1.46 -4.00 -11.30
C MET A 204 -1.77 -4.18 -12.79
N GLU A 205 -1.05 -5.07 -13.48
CA GLU A 205 -1.35 -5.40 -14.87
C GLU A 205 -2.75 -6.01 -15.00
N CYS A 206 -3.07 -7.01 -14.16
CA CYS A 206 -4.41 -7.58 -14.11
C CYS A 206 -5.48 -6.51 -13.86
N ALA A 207 -5.27 -5.63 -12.87
CA ALA A 207 -6.23 -4.57 -12.56
C ALA A 207 -6.42 -3.60 -13.73
N SER A 208 -5.35 -3.32 -14.47
CA SER A 208 -5.39 -2.45 -15.66
C SER A 208 -6.20 -3.06 -16.81
N GLN A 209 -6.24 -4.39 -16.91
CA GLN A 209 -7.02 -5.15 -17.89
C GLN A 209 -8.48 -5.33 -17.44
N ASN A 210 -8.74 -5.31 -16.13
CA ASN A 210 -10.07 -5.52 -15.53
C ASN A 210 -10.70 -4.23 -14.99
N GLN A 211 -10.70 -3.16 -15.78
CA GLN A 211 -11.14 -1.83 -15.33
C GLN A 211 -12.58 -1.82 -14.78
N GLY A 212 -13.48 -2.66 -15.29
CA GLY A 212 -14.86 -2.74 -14.77
C GLY A 212 -14.92 -3.12 -13.30
N ALA A 213 -14.10 -4.07 -12.86
CA ALA A 213 -14.03 -4.50 -11.46
C ALA A 213 -13.01 -3.68 -10.63
N CYS A 214 -11.99 -3.13 -11.28
CA CYS A 214 -10.82 -2.54 -10.62
C CYS A 214 -10.69 -1.02 -10.74
N ALA A 215 -11.62 -0.32 -11.43
CA ALA A 215 -11.54 1.13 -11.60
C ALA A 215 -11.41 1.86 -10.26
N ALA A 216 -12.26 1.50 -9.29
CA ALA A 216 -12.22 2.09 -7.96
C ALA A 216 -10.87 1.84 -7.27
N ALA A 217 -10.35 0.61 -7.35
CA ALA A 217 -9.05 0.23 -6.78
C ALA A 217 -7.87 1.02 -7.36
N LEU A 218 -7.94 1.38 -8.64
CA LEU A 218 -6.92 2.17 -9.31
C LEU A 218 -7.04 3.67 -9.00
N SER A 219 -8.25 4.14 -8.67
CA SER A 219 -8.54 5.57 -8.42
C SER A 219 -8.60 5.96 -6.95
N SER A 220 -8.75 5.01 -6.03
CA SER A 220 -8.98 5.28 -4.61
C SER A 220 -7.67 5.50 -3.84
N GLY A 221 -7.63 6.57 -3.06
CA GLY A 221 -6.60 6.84 -2.05
C GLY A 221 -5.39 7.67 -2.53
N GLN A 222 -4.55 8.09 -1.59
CA GLN A 222 -3.28 8.76 -1.88
C GLN A 222 -2.34 7.85 -2.71
N ALA A 223 -2.47 6.54 -2.52
CA ALA A 223 -1.82 5.52 -3.33
C ALA A 223 -2.26 5.58 -4.80
N ALA A 224 -3.47 6.07 -5.13
CA ALA A 224 -3.92 6.19 -6.52
C ALA A 224 -2.99 7.07 -7.36
N SER A 225 -2.43 8.15 -6.80
CA SER A 225 -1.49 9.00 -7.53
C SER A 225 -0.19 8.28 -7.88
N ALA A 226 0.32 7.48 -6.94
CA ALA A 226 1.48 6.61 -7.14
C ALA A 226 1.14 5.46 -8.11
N LEU A 227 -0.01 4.82 -7.93
CA LEU A 227 -0.50 3.71 -8.75
C LEU A 227 -0.83 4.14 -10.18
N THR A 228 -1.34 5.34 -10.39
CA THR A 228 -1.56 5.89 -11.74
C THR A 228 -0.23 6.11 -12.42
N SER A 229 0.77 6.62 -11.69
CA SER A 229 2.14 6.72 -12.18
C SER A 229 2.73 5.33 -12.49
N PHE A 230 2.41 4.31 -11.70
CA PHE A 230 2.84 2.94 -11.98
C PHE A 230 2.12 2.33 -13.18
N LYS A 231 0.81 2.58 -13.34
CA LYS A 231 -0.03 2.03 -14.42
C LYS A 231 0.56 2.33 -15.80
N ASP A 232 0.94 3.58 -16.03
CA ASP A 232 1.53 4.01 -17.30
C ASP A 232 2.96 3.49 -17.50
N ASN A 233 3.59 2.99 -16.42
CA ASN A 233 4.96 2.51 -16.40
C ASN A 233 5.10 1.00 -16.11
N ILE A 234 4.01 0.21 -16.13
CA ILE A 234 4.06 -1.24 -15.85
C ILE A 234 5.12 -1.95 -16.72
N PRO A 235 5.22 -1.73 -18.05
CA PRO A 235 6.23 -2.38 -18.86
C PRO A 235 7.67 -2.02 -18.47
N ALA A 236 7.90 -0.75 -18.12
CA ALA A 236 9.21 -0.28 -17.67
C ALA A 236 9.56 -0.87 -16.29
N LEU A 237 8.57 -0.95 -15.39
CA LEU A 237 8.72 -1.55 -14.08
C LEU A 237 9.03 -3.05 -14.18
N LYS A 238 8.31 -3.80 -15.02
CA LYS A 238 8.62 -5.22 -15.28
C LYS A 238 10.05 -5.41 -15.77
N THR A 239 10.47 -4.60 -16.74
CA THR A 239 11.85 -4.63 -17.26
C THR A 239 12.87 -4.38 -16.14
N LEU A 240 12.61 -3.38 -15.28
CA LEU A 240 13.45 -3.09 -14.12
C LEU A 240 13.50 -4.28 -13.16
N CYS A 241 12.36 -4.85 -12.80
CA CYS A 241 12.25 -6.00 -11.89
C CYS A 241 12.98 -7.24 -12.44
N SER A 242 12.80 -7.55 -13.72
CA SER A 242 13.51 -8.65 -14.39
C SER A 242 15.02 -8.41 -14.44
N SER A 243 15.46 -7.19 -14.77
CA SER A 243 16.90 -6.85 -14.81
C SER A 243 17.59 -6.99 -13.45
N ARG A 244 16.83 -6.82 -12.36
CA ARG A 244 17.29 -6.93 -10.97
C ARG A 244 17.10 -8.33 -10.39
N ASN A 245 16.52 -9.25 -11.16
CA ASN A 245 16.13 -10.59 -10.71
C ASN A 245 15.21 -10.55 -9.47
N PHE A 246 14.32 -9.55 -9.41
CA PHE A 246 13.34 -9.44 -8.33
C PHE A 246 12.09 -10.27 -8.63
N PRO A 247 11.50 -10.93 -7.62
CA PRO A 247 10.30 -11.70 -7.81
C PRO A 247 9.12 -10.78 -8.16
N MET A 248 8.65 -10.89 -9.39
CA MET A 248 7.29 -10.49 -9.78
C MET A 248 6.36 -11.59 -9.26
N SER A 249 5.20 -11.22 -8.71
CA SER A 249 4.33 -12.14 -7.97
C SER A 249 3.97 -13.41 -8.77
N LEU A 250 4.30 -14.58 -8.22
CA LEU A 250 3.82 -15.89 -8.69
C LEU A 250 2.34 -16.09 -8.32
#